data_AF-A0A9Q0T609-F1
#
_entry.id   AF-A0A9Q0T609-F1
#
_cell.length_a   1.000
_cell.length_b   1.000
_cell.length_c   1.000
_cell.angle_alpha   90.00
_cell.angle_beta   90.00
_cell.angle_gamma   90.00
#
_symmetry.space_group_name_H-M   'P 1'
#
loop_
_entity.id
_entity.type
_entity.pdbx_description
1 polymer ?
#
loop_
_entity_poly.entity_id
_entity_poly.type
_entity_poly.pdbx_seq_one_letter_code
_entity_poly.pdbx_strand_id
1 'polypeptide(L)'
;MLEGKSYRLKFPWVGVVNRSQADINKNVDMIAARRREREYFASTPEYKHLAPRMGSEYLAKMLSKHLEGVIKSKIPGIQSLINKTIAELESELSRLGKPIAADAGGKMYSIMEICRLFDQIYKEHLDGIRPGGDKIYNVFDNQLPAALKRLQFDKQLSMENIRKLITEADGYQPHLIAPEQGYRRLIESSVVTIRGPAEAAVDAVHGLLKDLVHKAISESILLLE
;
A
#
# COMPACT_ATOMS: atom_id res chain seq x y z
N MET A 1 -60.58 15.67 -5.17
CA MET A 1 -59.41 14.77 -5.07
C MET A 1 -58.38 15.00 -6.18
N LEU A 2 -58.75 14.91 -7.47
CA LEU A 2 -57.83 15.08 -8.62
C LEU A 2 -57.15 16.47 -8.70
N GLU A 3 -57.74 17.49 -8.09
CA GLU A 3 -57.12 18.82 -7.97
C GLU A 3 -56.00 18.89 -6.91
N GLY A 4 -55.71 17.79 -6.20
CA GLY A 4 -54.66 17.75 -5.16
C GLY A 4 -54.97 18.55 -3.89
N LYS A 5 -56.19 19.10 -3.77
CA LYS A 5 -56.64 19.88 -2.60
C LYS A 5 -56.85 19.03 -1.34
N SER A 6 -57.23 17.76 -1.49
CA SER A 6 -57.49 16.84 -0.38
C SER A 6 -56.23 16.15 0.14
N TYR A 7 -55.29 15.82 -0.76
CA TYR A 7 -54.00 15.20 -0.41
C TYR A 7 -52.94 15.66 -1.41
N ARG A 8 -51.90 16.33 -0.92
CA ARG A 8 -50.81 16.86 -1.74
C ARG A 8 -49.71 15.81 -1.89
N LEU A 9 -49.44 15.44 -3.13
CA LEU A 9 -48.36 14.53 -3.50
C LEU A 9 -47.21 15.30 -4.17
N LYS A 10 -46.02 14.70 -4.18
CA LYS A 10 -44.85 15.23 -4.92
C LYS A 10 -45.10 15.29 -6.43
N PHE A 11 -45.92 14.38 -6.95
CA PHE A 11 -46.39 14.35 -8.34
C PHE A 11 -47.92 14.49 -8.38
N PRO A 12 -48.49 15.19 -9.37
CA PRO A 12 -49.91 15.45 -9.42
C PRO A 12 -50.73 14.18 -9.68
N TRP A 13 -51.99 14.19 -9.25
CA TRP A 13 -52.95 13.14 -9.59
C TRP A 13 -53.28 13.18 -11.08
N VAL A 14 -53.33 12.01 -11.72
CA VAL A 14 -53.75 11.87 -13.12
C VAL A 14 -54.90 10.88 -13.17
N GLY A 15 -56.06 11.36 -13.61
CA GLY A 15 -57.23 10.54 -13.87
C GLY A 15 -57.11 9.82 -15.21
N VAL A 16 -57.51 8.56 -15.25
CA VAL A 16 -57.50 7.71 -16.45
C VAL A 16 -58.86 7.03 -16.58
N VAL A 17 -59.37 6.92 -17.80
CA VAL A 17 -60.59 6.15 -18.08
C VAL A 17 -60.19 4.90 -18.85
N ASN A 18 -60.43 3.76 -18.22
CA ASN A 18 -60.11 2.45 -18.78
C ASN A 18 -61.26 1.89 -19.61
N ARG A 19 -60.95 0.87 -20.43
CA ARG A 19 -61.96 0.05 -21.09
C ARG A 19 -62.79 -0.69 -20.03
N SER A 20 -64.11 -0.69 -20.18
CA SER A 20 -65.01 -1.49 -19.34
C SER A 20 -64.93 -2.97 -19.72
N GLN A 21 -65.48 -3.85 -18.88
CA GLN A 21 -65.56 -5.28 -19.20
C GLN A 21 -66.33 -5.55 -20.51
N ALA A 22 -67.36 -4.76 -20.80
CA ALA A 22 -68.10 -4.85 -22.06
C ALA A 22 -67.25 -4.43 -23.27
N ASP A 23 -66.41 -3.39 -23.13
CA ASP A 23 -65.48 -2.97 -24.19
C ASP A 23 -64.42 -4.03 -24.46
N ILE A 24 -63.96 -4.72 -23.41
CA ILE A 24 -63.00 -5.83 -23.53
C ILE A 24 -63.66 -7.00 -24.26
N ASN A 25 -64.86 -7.40 -23.86
CA ASN A 25 -65.61 -8.49 -24.50
C ASN A 25 -65.92 -8.20 -25.98
N LYS A 26 -66.04 -6.92 -26.35
CA LYS A 26 -66.25 -6.45 -27.73
C LYS A 26 -64.94 -6.18 -28.49
N ASN A 27 -63.77 -6.48 -27.91
CA ASN A 27 -62.46 -6.21 -28.49
C ASN A 27 -62.27 -4.76 -28.98
N VAL A 28 -62.77 -3.78 -28.23
CA VAL A 28 -62.64 -2.37 -28.61
C VAL A 28 -61.16 -2.00 -28.72
N ASP A 29 -60.79 -1.45 -29.87
CA ASP A 29 -59.44 -1.01 -30.18
C ASP A 29 -58.93 0.05 -29.18
N MET A 30 -57.62 0.01 -28.91
CA MET A 30 -56.99 0.90 -27.94
C MET A 30 -57.00 2.35 -28.42
N ILE A 31 -56.86 2.62 -29.72
CA ILE A 31 -56.89 3.99 -30.26
C ILE A 31 -58.30 4.56 -30.10
N ALA A 32 -59.32 3.76 -30.37
CA ALA A 32 -60.73 4.13 -30.14
C ALA A 32 -61.01 4.40 -28.65
N ALA A 33 -60.49 3.56 -27.74
CA ALA A 33 -60.60 3.78 -26.30
C ALA A 33 -59.92 5.08 -25.84
N ARG A 34 -58.73 5.40 -26.37
CA ARG A 34 -58.00 6.65 -26.08
C ARG A 34 -58.73 7.89 -26.59
N ARG A 35 -59.38 7.79 -27.75
CA ARG A 35 -60.22 8.88 -28.28
C ARG A 35 -61.42 9.15 -27.36
N ARG A 36 -62.14 8.09 -26.95
CA ARG A 36 -63.25 8.21 -26.00
C ARG A 36 -62.79 8.77 -24.65
N GLU A 37 -61.62 8.37 -24.16
CA GLU A 37 -61.03 8.93 -22.92
C GLU A 37 -60.79 10.45 -23.07
N ARG A 38 -60.25 10.91 -24.20
CA ARG A 38 -60.03 12.34 -24.47
C ARG A 38 -61.34 13.12 -24.57
N GLU A 39 -62.32 12.57 -25.27
CA GLU A 39 -63.66 13.16 -25.40
C GLU A 39 -64.38 13.25 -24.04
N TYR A 40 -64.26 12.21 -23.21
CA TYR A 40 -64.82 12.18 -21.86
C TYR A 40 -64.32 13.34 -21.00
N PHE A 41 -62.99 13.53 -20.94
CA PHE A 41 -62.42 14.63 -20.17
C PHE A 41 -62.72 16.01 -20.77
N ALA A 42 -62.90 16.13 -22.09
CA ALA A 42 -63.21 17.39 -22.75
C ALA A 42 -64.70 17.80 -22.64
N SER A 43 -65.61 16.83 -22.57
CA SER A 43 -67.06 17.05 -22.55
C SER A 43 -67.66 17.10 -21.15
N THR A 44 -67.06 16.44 -20.16
CA THR A 44 -67.56 16.40 -18.78
C THR A 44 -67.32 17.73 -18.05
N PRO A 45 -68.36 18.48 -17.64
CA PRO A 45 -68.23 19.81 -17.03
C PRO A 45 -67.28 19.86 -15.83
N GLU A 46 -67.29 18.83 -14.98
CA GLU A 46 -66.50 18.75 -13.74
C GLU A 46 -65.01 18.52 -13.98
N TYR A 47 -64.62 18.02 -15.15
CA TYR A 47 -63.22 17.70 -15.49
C TYR A 47 -62.67 18.48 -16.67
N LYS A 48 -63.51 19.26 -17.35
CA LYS A 48 -63.16 20.02 -18.56
C LYS A 48 -61.96 20.94 -18.35
N HIS A 49 -61.85 21.61 -17.20
CA HIS A 49 -60.71 22.47 -16.86
C HIS A 49 -59.42 21.68 -16.57
N LEU A 50 -59.52 20.37 -16.31
CA LEU A 50 -58.41 19.47 -16.05
C LEU A 50 -58.00 18.65 -17.27
N ALA A 51 -58.80 18.64 -18.35
CA ALA A 51 -58.61 17.79 -19.53
C ALA A 51 -57.16 17.75 -20.09
N PRO A 52 -56.40 18.87 -20.16
CA PRO A 52 -55.02 18.84 -20.66
C PRO A 52 -54.03 18.08 -19.77
N ARG A 53 -54.40 17.79 -18.52
CA ARG A 53 -53.58 17.12 -17.49
C ARG A 53 -54.13 15.75 -17.10
N MET A 54 -55.03 15.19 -17.91
CA MET A 54 -55.72 13.93 -17.65
C MET A 54 -55.56 12.96 -18.81
N GLY A 55 -55.94 11.72 -18.57
CA GLY A 55 -55.88 10.64 -19.54
C GLY A 55 -54.52 9.96 -19.62
N SER A 56 -54.52 8.80 -20.24
CA SER A 56 -53.34 7.93 -20.20
C SER A 56 -52.19 8.41 -21.09
N GLU A 57 -52.48 9.19 -22.14
CA GLU A 57 -51.43 9.80 -22.96
C GLU A 57 -50.61 10.82 -22.16
N TYR A 58 -51.30 11.65 -21.34
CA TYR A 58 -50.65 12.58 -20.45
C TYR A 58 -49.88 11.84 -19.34
N LEU A 59 -50.47 10.79 -18.76
CA LEU A 59 -49.80 9.94 -17.78
C LEU A 59 -48.51 9.34 -18.35
N ALA A 60 -48.55 8.75 -19.55
CA ALA A 60 -47.37 8.17 -20.19
C ALA A 60 -46.28 9.21 -20.41
N LYS A 61 -46.61 10.39 -20.95
CA LYS A 61 -45.65 11.49 -21.13
C LYS A 61 -45.04 11.94 -19.79
N MET A 62 -45.86 12.05 -18.74
CA MET A 62 -45.38 12.44 -17.41
C MET A 62 -44.43 11.40 -16.83
N LEU A 63 -44.79 10.12 -16.89
CA LEU A 63 -43.97 9.02 -16.39
C LEU A 63 -42.65 8.92 -17.15
N SER A 64 -42.68 9.04 -18.48
CA SER A 64 -41.45 9.04 -19.30
C SER A 64 -40.52 10.20 -18.92
N LYS A 65 -41.05 11.43 -18.80
CA LYS A 65 -40.26 12.59 -18.36
C LYS A 65 -39.70 12.40 -16.95
N HIS A 66 -40.49 11.83 -16.04
CA HIS A 66 -40.05 11.56 -14.69
C HIS A 66 -38.93 10.53 -14.65
N LEU A 67 -39.11 9.39 -15.34
CA LEU A 67 -38.11 8.34 -15.44
C LEU A 67 -36.81 8.86 -16.06
N GLU A 68 -36.89 9.64 -17.14
CA GLU A 68 -35.73 10.29 -17.75
C GLU A 68 -34.98 11.17 -16.73
N GLY A 69 -35.71 11.97 -15.94
CA GLY A 69 -35.13 12.79 -14.89
C GLY A 69 -34.45 11.96 -13.79
N VAL A 70 -35.08 10.85 -13.37
CA VAL A 70 -34.51 9.93 -12.39
C VAL A 70 -33.23 9.29 -12.95
N ILE A 71 -33.25 8.76 -14.17
CA ILE A 71 -32.07 8.17 -14.82
C ILE A 71 -30.93 9.19 -14.89
N LYS A 72 -31.20 10.39 -15.42
CA LYS A 72 -30.20 11.47 -15.50
C LYS A 72 -29.64 11.84 -14.12
N SER A 73 -30.47 11.87 -13.08
CA SER A 73 -30.00 12.16 -11.71
C SER A 73 -29.14 11.04 -11.11
N LYS A 74 -29.32 9.79 -11.56
CA LYS A 74 -28.60 8.63 -11.04
C LYS A 74 -27.30 8.34 -11.79
N ILE A 75 -27.21 8.70 -13.07
CA ILE A 75 -26.02 8.48 -13.92
C ILE A 75 -24.73 8.99 -13.26
N PRO A 76 -24.64 10.24 -12.75
CA PRO A 76 -23.41 10.73 -12.13
C PRO A 76 -22.98 9.91 -10.90
N GLY A 77 -23.95 9.46 -10.10
CA GLY A 77 -23.68 8.60 -8.94
C GLY A 77 -23.17 7.22 -9.34
N ILE A 78 -23.74 6.63 -10.40
CA ILE A 78 -23.28 5.36 -10.97
C ILE A 78 -21.87 5.50 -11.55
N GLN A 79 -21.59 6.57 -12.30
CA GLN A 79 -20.25 6.87 -12.82
C GLN A 79 -19.22 7.02 -11.70
N SER A 80 -19.56 7.76 -10.64
CA SER A 80 -18.70 7.92 -9.47
C SER A 80 -18.42 6.58 -8.78
N LEU A 81 -19.44 5.73 -8.63
CA LEU A 81 -19.28 4.40 -8.05
C LEU A 81 -18.36 3.53 -8.91
N ILE A 82 -18.58 3.48 -10.22
CA ILE A 82 -17.74 2.70 -11.15
C ILE A 82 -16.29 3.16 -11.08
N ASN A 83 -16.04 4.48 -11.17
CA ASN A 83 -14.67 5.01 -11.13
C ASN A 83 -13.98 4.72 -9.78
N LYS A 84 -14.73 4.78 -8.68
CA LYS A 84 -14.21 4.41 -7.36
C LYS A 84 -13.85 2.93 -7.32
N THR A 85 -14.74 2.04 -7.78
CA THR A 85 -14.48 0.60 -7.82
C THR A 85 -13.29 0.27 -8.72
N ILE A 86 -13.14 0.94 -9.87
CA ILE A 86 -11.97 0.79 -10.74
C ILE A 86 -10.70 1.15 -9.98
N ALA A 87 -10.66 2.32 -9.32
CA ALA A 87 -9.47 2.75 -8.58
C ALA A 87 -9.12 1.79 -7.43
N GLU A 88 -10.12 1.26 -6.71
CA GLU A 88 -9.93 0.26 -5.66
C GLU A 88 -9.36 -1.05 -6.22
N LEU A 89 -9.92 -1.54 -7.34
CA LEU A 89 -9.45 -2.76 -8.00
C LEU A 89 -8.06 -2.59 -8.61
N GLU A 90 -7.74 -1.45 -9.19
CA GLU A 90 -6.40 -1.13 -9.71
C GLU A 90 -5.36 -1.09 -8.58
N SER A 91 -5.71 -0.49 -7.44
CA SER A 91 -4.86 -0.49 -6.26
C SER A 91 -4.64 -1.91 -5.71
N GLU A 92 -5.68 -2.75 -5.70
CA GLU A 92 -5.55 -4.14 -5.28
C GLU A 92 -4.72 -4.96 -6.28
N LEU A 93 -4.92 -4.76 -7.58
CA LEU A 93 -4.17 -5.43 -8.63
C LEU A 93 -2.67 -5.09 -8.56
N SER A 94 -2.33 -3.82 -8.33
CA SER A 94 -0.93 -3.41 -8.12
C SER A 94 -0.33 -4.14 -6.91
N ARG A 95 -1.04 -4.23 -5.78
CA ARG A 95 -0.56 -4.98 -4.61
C ARG A 95 -0.38 -6.48 -4.88
N LEU A 96 -1.16 -7.07 -5.80
CA LEU A 96 -0.99 -8.47 -6.19
C LEU A 96 0.21 -8.70 -7.12
N GLY A 97 0.72 -7.64 -7.74
CA GLY A 97 1.86 -7.66 -8.63
C GLY A 97 1.60 -8.28 -9.99
N LYS A 98 2.68 -8.47 -10.75
CA LYS A 98 2.60 -8.92 -12.14
C LYS A 98 2.16 -10.39 -12.25
N PRO A 99 1.34 -10.74 -13.25
CA PRO A 99 0.96 -12.13 -13.49
C PRO A 99 2.19 -12.97 -13.82
N ILE A 100 2.37 -14.06 -13.07
CA ILE A 100 3.43 -15.04 -13.32
C ILE A 100 2.91 -16.03 -14.36
N ALA A 101 3.69 -16.25 -15.42
CA ALA A 101 3.37 -17.26 -16.43
C ALA A 101 3.25 -18.65 -15.80
N ALA A 102 2.21 -19.40 -16.18
CA ALA A 102 1.84 -20.65 -15.51
C ALA A 102 2.79 -21.81 -15.80
N ASP A 103 3.49 -21.75 -16.95
CA ASP A 103 4.46 -22.75 -17.36
C ASP A 103 5.77 -22.67 -16.56
N ALA A 104 6.54 -23.75 -16.61
CA ALA A 104 7.77 -23.87 -15.85
C ALA A 104 8.83 -22.84 -16.27
N GLY A 105 8.88 -22.45 -17.56
CA GLY A 105 9.82 -21.45 -18.07
C GLY A 105 9.50 -20.06 -17.53
N GLY A 106 8.22 -19.69 -17.55
CA GLY A 106 7.70 -18.46 -16.96
C GLY A 106 8.06 -18.30 -15.47
N LYS A 107 7.80 -19.33 -14.67
CA LYS A 107 8.14 -19.33 -13.24
C LYS A 107 9.64 -19.20 -12.98
N MET A 108 10.47 -19.90 -13.76
CA MET A 108 11.93 -19.81 -13.65
C MET A 108 12.43 -18.40 -13.98
N TYR A 109 11.90 -17.79 -15.03
CA TYR A 109 12.22 -16.41 -15.40
C TYR A 109 11.89 -15.45 -14.26
N SER A 110 10.68 -15.57 -13.67
CA SER A 110 10.29 -14.74 -12.52
C SER A 110 11.27 -14.91 -11.35
N ILE A 111 11.61 -16.14 -10.95
CA ILE A 111 12.59 -16.38 -9.87
C ILE A 111 13.93 -15.69 -10.17
N MET A 112 14.42 -15.79 -11.42
CA MET A 112 15.66 -15.13 -11.82
C MET A 112 15.57 -13.61 -11.75
N GLU A 113 14.43 -13.02 -12.10
CA GLU A 113 14.18 -11.59 -11.97
C GLU A 113 14.21 -11.15 -10.50
N ILE A 114 13.53 -11.88 -9.60
CA ILE A 114 13.57 -11.62 -8.15
C ILE A 114 14.99 -11.66 -7.62
N CYS A 115 15.76 -12.71 -7.97
CA CYS A 115 17.15 -12.84 -7.54
C CYS A 115 18.04 -11.69 -8.03
N ARG A 116 17.83 -11.24 -9.28
CA ARG A 116 18.59 -10.10 -9.85
C ARG A 116 18.25 -8.78 -9.16
N LEU A 117 16.96 -8.53 -8.91
CA LEU A 117 16.51 -7.33 -8.18
C LEU A 117 17.08 -7.32 -6.76
N PHE A 118 17.01 -8.45 -6.05
CA PHE A 118 17.61 -8.58 -4.73
C PHE A 118 19.12 -8.31 -4.73
N ASP A 119 19.87 -8.94 -5.63
CA ASP A 119 21.31 -8.74 -5.75
C ASP A 119 21.65 -7.27 -6.00
N GLN A 120 20.92 -6.61 -6.90
CA GLN A 120 21.11 -5.19 -7.19
C GLN A 120 20.81 -4.31 -5.97
N ILE A 121 19.65 -4.45 -5.34
CA ILE A 121 19.25 -3.63 -4.19
C ILE A 121 20.19 -3.83 -3.01
N TYR A 122 20.62 -5.07 -2.77
CA TYR A 122 21.55 -5.37 -1.69
C TYR A 122 22.93 -4.71 -1.94
N LYS A 123 23.43 -4.76 -3.18
CA LYS A 123 24.65 -4.03 -3.58
C LYS A 123 24.50 -2.52 -3.40
N GLU A 124 23.38 -1.94 -3.83
CA GLU A 124 23.09 -0.51 -3.66
C GLU A 124 23.10 -0.08 -2.18
N HIS A 125 22.63 -0.94 -1.26
CA HIS A 125 22.74 -0.70 0.18
C HIS A 125 24.17 -0.76 0.68
N LEU A 126 24.97 -1.72 0.23
CA LEU A 126 26.36 -1.88 0.63
C LEU A 126 27.24 -0.71 0.12
N ASP A 127 27.02 -0.29 -1.12
CA ASP A 127 27.76 0.79 -1.78
C ASP A 127 27.33 2.19 -1.28
N GLY A 128 26.29 2.27 -0.43
CA GLY A 128 25.80 3.52 0.14
C GLY A 128 24.93 4.36 -0.82
N ILE A 129 24.53 3.81 -1.97
CA ILE A 129 23.51 4.41 -2.85
C ILE A 129 22.16 4.42 -2.12
N ARG A 130 21.89 3.37 -1.34
CA ARG A 130 20.75 3.26 -0.42
C ARG A 130 21.20 3.33 1.04
N PRO A 131 20.34 3.82 1.95
CA PRO A 131 20.69 3.98 3.35
C PRO A 131 20.86 2.64 4.07
N GLY A 132 21.89 2.51 4.92
CA GLY A 132 22.11 1.35 5.76
C GLY A 132 23.55 0.86 5.74
N GLY A 133 24.23 0.89 4.58
CA GLY A 133 25.65 0.56 4.47
C GLY A 133 26.56 1.55 5.22
N ASP A 134 26.15 2.81 5.33
CA ASP A 134 26.79 3.86 6.14
C ASP A 134 27.05 3.42 7.59
N LYS A 135 26.17 2.59 8.15
CA LYS A 135 26.31 2.07 9.52
C LYS A 135 27.49 1.12 9.66
N ILE A 136 27.87 0.39 8.61
CA ILE A 136 29.03 -0.49 8.60
C ILE A 136 30.30 0.36 8.70
N TYR A 137 30.39 1.44 7.91
CA TYR A 137 31.49 2.40 8.01
C TYR A 137 31.58 2.99 9.42
N ASN A 138 30.46 3.35 10.04
CA ASN A 138 30.45 3.86 11.41
C ASN A 138 31.00 2.85 12.45
N VAL A 139 30.84 1.54 12.24
CA VAL A 139 31.45 0.53 13.12
C VAL A 139 32.97 0.62 13.05
N PHE A 140 33.54 0.70 11.84
CA PHE A 140 34.99 0.72 11.64
C PHE A 140 35.64 2.09 11.90
N ASP A 141 34.98 3.18 11.54
CA ASP A 141 35.55 4.54 11.64
C ASP A 141 35.39 5.14 13.04
N ASN A 142 34.35 4.72 13.78
CA ASN A 142 34.02 5.32 15.08
C ASN A 142 33.99 4.30 16.21
N GLN A 143 33.18 3.25 16.11
CA GLN A 143 32.93 2.35 17.26
C GLN A 143 34.17 1.56 17.66
N LEU A 144 34.82 0.91 16.70
CA LEU A 144 36.03 0.12 16.94
C LEU A 144 37.18 1.01 17.45
N PRO A 145 37.54 2.16 16.81
CA PRO A 145 38.56 3.06 17.34
C PRO A 145 38.24 3.58 18.75
N ALA A 146 36.97 3.90 19.04
CA ALA A 146 36.55 4.30 20.37
C ALA A 146 36.72 3.16 21.39
N ALA A 147 36.38 1.93 21.03
CA ALA A 147 36.57 0.76 21.88
C ALA A 147 38.06 0.48 22.14
N LEU A 148 38.93 0.62 21.14
CA LEU A 148 40.38 0.48 21.29
C LEU A 148 40.96 1.55 22.21
N LYS A 149 40.53 2.82 22.08
CA LYS A 149 40.96 3.90 22.98
C LYS A 149 40.55 3.67 24.44
N ARG A 150 39.48 2.91 24.69
CA ARG A 150 39.01 2.56 26.05
C ARG A 150 39.84 1.48 26.73
N LEU A 151 40.69 0.74 26.01
CA LEU A 151 41.53 -0.32 26.60
C LEU A 151 42.62 0.21 27.55
N GLN A 152 42.78 1.54 27.68
CA GLN A 152 43.75 2.20 28.57
C GLN A 152 45.18 1.67 28.41
N PHE A 153 45.67 1.54 27.16
CA PHE A 153 47.04 1.11 26.87
C PHE A 153 48.09 1.93 27.60
N ASP A 154 47.87 3.22 27.84
CA ASP A 154 48.78 4.08 28.61
C ASP A 154 49.05 3.56 30.02
N LYS A 155 48.05 2.94 30.65
CA LYS A 155 48.23 2.29 31.96
C LYS A 155 48.95 0.97 31.82
N GLN A 156 48.59 0.12 30.84
CA GLN A 156 49.26 -1.17 30.63
C GLN A 156 50.74 -1.00 30.26
N LEU A 157 51.06 0.01 29.46
CA LEU A 157 52.40 0.34 28.99
C LEU A 157 53.09 1.40 29.86
N SER A 158 52.65 1.59 31.10
CA SER A 158 53.33 2.49 32.03
C SER A 158 54.73 1.94 32.36
N MET A 159 55.71 2.82 32.61
CA MET A 159 57.08 2.41 32.93
C MET A 159 57.15 1.49 34.15
N GLU A 160 56.25 1.66 35.11
CA GLU A 160 56.13 0.79 36.29
C GLU A 160 55.70 -0.63 35.90
N ASN A 161 54.65 -0.75 35.07
CA ASN A 161 54.16 -2.05 34.62
C ASN A 161 55.15 -2.74 33.67
N ILE A 162 55.80 -1.99 32.77
CA ILE A 162 56.84 -2.51 31.89
C ILE A 162 58.01 -3.07 32.71
N ARG A 163 58.52 -2.30 33.68
CA ARG A 163 59.63 -2.74 34.54
C ARG A 163 59.27 -3.99 35.33
N LYS A 164 58.07 -4.02 35.91
CA LYS A 164 57.56 -5.18 36.65
C LYS A 164 57.50 -6.41 35.76
N LEU A 165 56.87 -6.30 34.59
CA LEU A 165 56.65 -7.42 33.67
C LEU A 165 57.96 -7.95 33.07
N ILE A 166 58.90 -7.08 32.73
CA ILE A 166 60.25 -7.48 32.26
C ILE A 166 61.01 -8.21 33.38
N THR A 167 60.98 -7.68 34.60
CA THR A 167 61.66 -8.31 35.74
C THR A 167 61.04 -9.67 36.08
N GLU A 168 59.73 -9.82 35.94
CA GLU A 168 59.02 -11.10 36.13
C GLU A 168 59.28 -12.13 35.03
N ALA A 169 59.56 -11.68 33.79
CA ALA A 169 59.75 -12.55 32.64
C ALA A 169 61.21 -12.98 32.44
N ASP A 170 62.16 -12.05 32.55
CA ASP A 170 63.58 -12.27 32.29
C ASP A 170 64.44 -12.35 33.57
N GLY A 171 63.87 -12.00 34.73
CA GLY A 171 64.59 -11.95 36.00
C GLY A 171 65.47 -10.70 36.15
N TYR A 172 66.16 -10.57 37.28
CA TYR A 172 67.09 -9.47 37.54
C TYR A 172 68.45 -9.75 36.91
N GLN A 173 68.65 -9.41 35.64
CA GLN A 173 69.94 -9.52 34.94
C GLN A 173 70.56 -8.15 34.62
N PRO A 174 71.86 -7.92 34.91
CA PRO A 174 72.57 -6.74 34.43
C PRO A 174 72.72 -6.79 32.90
N HIS A 175 72.14 -5.81 32.22
CA HIS A 175 71.79 -5.74 30.80
C HIS A 175 72.99 -5.78 29.81
N LEU A 176 73.58 -6.95 29.58
CA LEU A 176 74.42 -7.19 28.40
C LEU A 176 73.61 -7.60 27.16
N ILE A 177 72.35 -8.03 27.33
CA ILE A 177 71.44 -8.51 26.28
C ILE A 177 70.02 -7.97 26.53
N ALA A 178 69.26 -7.70 25.46
CA ALA A 178 67.89 -7.18 25.54
C ALA A 178 66.89 -8.20 26.15
N PRO A 179 65.89 -7.77 26.94
CA PRO A 179 64.92 -8.65 27.61
C PRO A 179 63.82 -9.14 26.64
N GLU A 180 64.13 -10.15 25.84
CA GLU A 180 63.23 -10.65 24.79
C GLU A 180 61.92 -11.25 25.33
N GLN A 181 61.94 -11.97 26.46
CA GLN A 181 60.74 -12.61 26.98
C GLN A 181 59.76 -11.60 27.56
N GLY A 182 60.27 -10.56 28.22
CA GLY A 182 59.49 -9.43 28.71
C GLY A 182 58.79 -8.69 27.58
N TYR A 183 59.50 -8.38 26.49
CA TYR A 183 58.89 -7.75 25.32
C TYR A 183 57.82 -8.64 24.69
N ARG A 184 58.09 -9.96 24.53
CA ARG A 184 57.11 -10.90 23.99
C ARG A 184 55.83 -10.93 24.82
N ARG A 185 55.95 -11.11 26.15
CA ARG A 185 54.79 -11.09 27.06
C ARG A 185 54.04 -9.76 27.04
N LEU A 186 54.75 -8.64 26.95
CA LEU A 186 54.12 -7.31 26.88
C LEU A 186 53.27 -7.16 25.63
N ILE A 187 53.80 -7.58 24.48
CA ILE A 187 53.10 -7.55 23.19
C ILE A 187 51.91 -8.51 23.24
N GLU A 188 52.10 -9.75 23.68
CA GLU A 188 51.02 -10.75 23.79
C GLU A 188 49.87 -10.25 24.67
N SER A 189 50.19 -9.73 25.86
CA SER A 189 49.19 -9.15 26.78
C SER A 189 48.42 -7.99 26.16
N SER A 190 49.08 -7.16 25.35
CA SER A 190 48.46 -5.99 24.70
C SER A 190 47.63 -6.37 23.48
N VAL A 191 48.01 -7.43 22.76
CA VAL A 191 47.27 -7.92 21.59
C VAL A 191 46.02 -8.67 22.03
N VAL A 192 46.08 -9.47 23.11
CA VAL A 192 44.93 -10.22 23.61
C VAL A 192 43.78 -9.29 24.02
N THR A 193 44.05 -8.11 24.55
CA THR A 193 43.00 -7.15 24.96
C THR A 193 42.25 -6.54 23.77
N ILE A 194 42.84 -6.53 22.57
CA ILE A 194 42.20 -6.05 21.34
C ILE A 194 41.12 -7.02 20.84
N ARG A 195 41.22 -8.30 21.22
CA ARG A 195 40.32 -9.36 20.75
C ARG A 195 38.85 -9.05 21.03
N GLY A 196 38.50 -8.61 22.23
CA GLY A 196 37.11 -8.30 22.61
C GLY A 196 36.47 -7.21 21.74
N PRO A 197 37.10 -6.02 21.61
CA PRO A 197 36.63 -4.99 20.68
C PRO A 197 36.53 -5.44 19.21
N ALA A 198 37.46 -6.28 18.74
CA ALA A 198 37.42 -6.79 17.38
C ALA A 198 36.24 -7.77 17.17
N GLU A 199 36.01 -8.70 18.10
CA GLU A 199 34.86 -9.62 18.07
C GLU A 199 33.54 -8.84 18.11
N ALA A 200 33.43 -7.83 18.98
CA ALA A 200 32.23 -6.99 19.06
C ALA A 200 31.96 -6.20 17.77
N ALA A 201 33.01 -5.73 17.08
CA ALA A 201 32.85 -5.07 15.78
C ALA A 201 32.37 -6.04 14.69
N VAL A 202 32.89 -7.27 14.67
CA VAL A 202 32.42 -8.33 13.75
C VAL A 202 30.95 -8.67 14.01
N ASP A 203 30.56 -8.84 15.27
CA ASP A 203 29.16 -9.11 15.64
C ASP A 203 28.22 -7.98 15.24
N ALA A 204 28.65 -6.73 15.44
CA ALA A 204 27.89 -5.55 15.03
C ALA A 204 27.69 -5.51 13.51
N VAL A 205 28.77 -5.73 12.73
CA VAL A 205 28.69 -5.78 11.26
C VAL A 205 27.80 -6.93 10.80
N HIS A 206 27.91 -8.11 11.40
CA HIS A 206 27.05 -9.26 11.10
C HIS A 206 25.56 -8.94 11.30
N GLY A 207 25.22 -8.28 12.41
CA GLY A 207 23.85 -7.80 12.67
C GLY A 207 23.38 -6.83 11.58
N LEU A 208 24.20 -5.85 11.23
CA LEU A 208 23.89 -4.87 10.17
C LEU A 208 23.70 -5.54 8.80
N LEU A 209 24.57 -6.49 8.43
CA LEU A 209 24.44 -7.22 7.16
C LEU A 209 23.14 -8.04 7.11
N LYS A 210 22.75 -8.68 8.21
CA LYS A 210 21.45 -9.37 8.30
C LYS A 210 20.28 -8.40 8.11
N ASP A 211 20.32 -7.25 8.77
CA ASP A 211 19.28 -6.22 8.61
C ASP A 211 19.20 -5.73 7.16
N LEU A 212 20.34 -5.54 6.49
CA LEU A 212 20.41 -5.17 5.08
C LEU A 212 19.80 -6.25 4.17
N VAL A 213 20.06 -7.54 4.45
CA VAL A 213 19.43 -8.64 3.71
C VAL A 213 17.91 -8.57 3.85
N HIS A 214 17.38 -8.40 5.06
CA HIS A 214 15.93 -8.31 5.29
C HIS A 214 15.29 -7.11 4.58
N LYS A 215 15.96 -5.96 4.59
CA LYS A 215 15.51 -4.78 3.85
C LYS A 215 15.51 -5.02 2.34
N ALA A 216 16.60 -5.55 1.79
CA ALA A 216 16.72 -5.82 0.37
C ALA A 216 15.67 -6.83 -0.11
N ILE A 217 15.37 -7.87 0.67
CA ILE A 217 14.27 -8.81 0.37
C ILE A 217 12.93 -8.07 0.33
N SER A 218 12.64 -7.25 1.35
CA SER A 218 11.37 -6.52 1.45
C SER A 218 11.18 -5.55 0.28
N GLU A 219 12.23 -4.81 -0.09
CA GLU A 219 12.20 -3.89 -1.23
C GLU A 219 12.13 -4.61 -2.58
N SER A 220 12.76 -5.78 -2.70
CA SER A 220 12.66 -6.60 -3.92
C SER A 220 11.24 -7.05 -4.19
N ILE A 221 10.50 -7.40 -3.13
CA ILE A 221 9.08 -7.79 -3.23
C ILE A 221 8.23 -6.59 -3.65
N LEU A 222 8.45 -5.41 -3.05
CA LEU A 222 7.70 -4.19 -3.40
C LEU A 222 7.93 -3.70 -4.84
N LEU A 223 9.08 -3.99 -5.44
CA LEU A 223 9.36 -3.63 -6.84
C LEU A 223 8.77 -4.61 -7.86
N LEU A 224 8.21 -5.73 -7.39
CA LEU A 224 7.48 -6.70 -8.20
C LEU A 224 5.96 -6.45 -8.17
N GLU A 225 5.49 -5.67 -7.19
CA GLU A 225 4.14 -5.06 -7.09
C GLU A 225 3.98 -3.89 -8.07
#